data_AF-A0A938LQJ4-F1
#
_entry.id   AF-A0A938LQJ4-F1
#
_cell.length_a   1.000
_cell.length_b   1.000
_cell.length_c   1.000
_cell.angle_alpha   90.00
_cell.angle_beta   90.00
_cell.angle_gamma   90.00
#
_symmetry.space_group_name_H-M   'P 1'
#
loop_
_entity.id
_entity.type
_entity.pdbx_description
1 polymer ?
#
loop_
_entity_poly.entity_id
_entity_poly.type
_entity_poly.pdbx_seq_one_letter_code
_entity_poly.pdbx_strand_id
1 'polypeptide(L)' 'LETQHFPDSPNKPHFPSTVLRPGQKFESTTIFRFSSK' A
#
# COMPACT_ATOMS: atom_id res chain seq x y z
N LEU A 1 -8.08 -10.52 0.74
CA LEU A 1 -7.42 -9.58 1.66
C LEU A 1 -6.73 -8.54 0.79
N GLU A 2 -7.12 -7.27 0.92
CA GLU A 2 -6.57 -6.17 0.12
C GLU A 2 -5.60 -5.37 0.99
N THR A 3 -4.30 -5.67 0.86
CA THR A 3 -3.25 -4.90 1.52
C THR A 3 -2.89 -3.73 0.63
N GLN A 4 -3.50 -2.59 0.87
CA GLN A 4 -3.29 -1.37 0.10
C GLN A 4 -3.35 -0.12 0.98
N HIS A 5 -3.04 1.03 0.37
CA HIS A 5 -3.25 2.34 0.97
C HIS A 5 -4.75 2.63 1.15
N PHE A 6 -5.09 3.64 1.95
CA PHE A 6 -6.49 4.04 2.11
C PHE A 6 -7.07 4.51 0.77
N PRO A 7 -8.29 4.06 0.41
CA PRO A 7 -8.88 4.34 -0.90
C PRO A 7 -9.07 5.83 -1.16
N ASP A 8 -9.27 6.63 -0.10
CA ASP A 8 -9.54 8.07 -0.19
C ASP A 8 -8.32 8.94 0.14
N SER A 9 -7.11 8.37 0.12
CA SER A 9 -5.86 9.10 0.41
C SER A 9 -5.67 10.38 -0.42
N PRO A 10 -6.04 10.43 -1.71
CA PRO A 10 -5.93 11.68 -2.48
C PRO A 10 -6.83 12.81 -1.98
N ASN A 11 -7.98 12.50 -1.38
CA ASN A 11 -8.99 13.50 -0.98
C ASN A 11 -8.97 13.82 0.52
N LYS A 12 -8.16 13.10 1.31
CA LYS A 12 -8.04 13.27 2.77
C LYS A 12 -6.63 13.74 3.11
N PRO A 13 -6.40 15.04 3.33
CA PRO A 13 -5.06 15.61 3.52
C PRO A 13 -4.26 15.05 4.72
N HIS A 14 -4.95 14.42 5.67
CA HIS A 14 -4.33 13.78 6.84
C HIS A 14 -4.02 12.29 6.62
N PHE A 15 -4.44 11.70 5.50
CA PHE A 15 -4.03 10.35 5.11
C PHE A 15 -2.63 10.39 4.48
N PRO A 16 -1.85 9.30 4.61
CA PRO A 16 -0.59 9.17 3.88
C PRO A 16 -0.78 9.34 2.37
N SER A 17 0.10 10.09 1.72
CA SER A 17 0.06 10.28 0.27
C SER A 17 0.40 8.99 -0.47
N THR A 18 -0.27 8.76 -1.60
CA THR A 18 0.00 7.65 -2.53
C THR A 18 0.82 8.07 -3.75
N VAL A 19 1.31 9.32 -3.79
CA VAL A 19 2.05 9.86 -4.94
C VAL A 19 3.48 9.33 -4.97
N LEU A 20 3.83 8.63 -6.06
CA LEU A 20 5.21 8.29 -6.41
C LEU A 20 5.75 9.30 -7.42
N ARG A 21 6.90 9.92 -7.12
CA ARG A 21 7.56 10.91 -7.99
C ARG A 21 8.65 10.27 -8.85
N PRO A 22 9.06 10.89 -9.97
CA PRO A 22 10.16 10.40 -10.79
C PRO A 22 11.42 10.12 -9.97
N GLY A 23 12.07 8.98 -10.24
CA GLY A 23 13.26 8.53 -9.51
C GLY A 23 12.98 7.84 -8.17
N GLN A 24 11.74 7.86 -7.66
CA GLN A 24 11.38 7.10 -6.47
C GLN A 24 11.06 5.65 -6.81
N LYS A 25 11.48 4.74 -5.93
CA LYS A 25 11.17 3.32 -6.02
C LYS A 25 9.89 3.03 -5.24
N PHE A 26 8.93 2.39 -5.89
CA PHE A 26 7.76 1.83 -5.22
C PHE A 26 8.07 0.40 -4.75
N GLU A 27 7.72 0.10 -3.51
CA GLU A 27 7.85 -1.23 -2.92
C GLU A 27 6.60 -1.56 -2.12
N SER A 28 6.10 -2.79 -2.27
CA SER A 28 4.98 -3.35 -1.50
C SER A 28 5.17 -4.86 -1.39
N THR A 29 4.73 -5.45 -0.29
CA THR A 29 4.87 -6.88 -0.04
C THR A 29 3.64 -7.40 0.69
N THR A 30 3.02 -8.42 0.12
CA THR A 30 1.89 -9.14 0.72
C THR A 30 2.30 -10.59 0.93
N ILE A 31 2.22 -11.07 2.17
CA ILE A 31 2.61 -12.44 2.52
C ILE A 31 1.37 -13.19 2.95
N PHE A 32 1.05 -14.26 2.21
CA PHE A 32 0.11 -15.27 2.66
C PHE A 32 0.91 -16.51 3.05
N ARG A 33 0.79 -16.93 4.32
CA ARG A 33 1.46 -18.11 4.85
C ARG A 33 0.40 -19.11 5.30
N PHE A 34 0.43 -20.30 4.73
CA PHE A 34 -0.44 -21.41 5.06
C PHE A 34 0.40 -22.61 5.49
N SER A 35 -0.11 -23.41 6.40
CA SER A 35 0.52 -24.65 6.84
C SER A 35 -0.56 -25.68 7.20
N SER A 36 -0.39 -26.91 6.76
CA SER A 36 -1.10 -28.08 7.30
C SER A 36 -0.13 -28.92 8.14
N LYS A 37 -0.67 -29.79 9.00
CA LYS A 37 0.16 -30.83 9.64
C LYS A 37 0.69 -31.81 8.62
#